data_AF-A0A8H4NXJ2-F1
#
_entry.id   AF-A0A8H4NXJ2-F1
#
_cell.length_a   1.000
_cell.length_b   1.000
_cell.length_c   1.000
_cell.angle_alpha   90.00
_cell.angle_beta   90.00
_cell.angle_gamma   90.00
#
_symmetry.space_group_name_H-M   'P 1'
#
loop_
_entity.id
_entity.type
_entity.pdbx_description
1 polymer ?
#
loop_
_entity_poly.entity_id
_entity_poly.type
_entity_poly.pdbx_seq_one_letter_code
_entity_poly.pdbx_strand_id
1 'polypeptide(L)'
;MHFQPVEQMIDEAYAARPRDEPRVDTTTTATNDALDDVFGSGPSSPTEQRHDDESGTSHPSDIRRLQTEHTTAGYREGITVSKETSLQAGFDEGFSLGASIGVRAGQILGLLEGIAEAVRGLNDADSSKVVELTKQARDELSIQGLFTPEYWAEDGNWKYEVKPAAGAEDVVFSDVADAHPLVKKWTKIMEEQVAIWKIDRSILDDETGVRLERDEPLGSGAAPTAKKPLDW
;
A
#
# COMPACT_ATOMS: atom_id res chain seq x y z
N MET A 1 38.75 32.90 13.15
CA MET A 1 37.42 32.44 13.58
C MET A 1 36.49 33.64 13.62
N HIS A 2 35.61 33.74 12.63
CA HIS A 2 34.52 34.72 12.58
C HIS A 2 33.29 33.95 12.11
N PHE A 3 32.25 33.96 12.93
CA PHE A 3 30.92 33.45 12.63
C PHE A 3 29.96 34.62 12.64
N GLN A 4 29.03 34.62 11.68
CA GLN A 4 27.58 34.92 11.76
C GLN A 4 27.06 35.43 10.40
N PRO A 5 25.73 35.38 10.10
CA PRO A 5 24.66 34.49 10.56
C PRO A 5 23.72 34.03 9.41
N VAL A 6 22.68 33.25 9.77
CA VAL A 6 21.59 32.73 8.93
C VAL A 6 20.43 33.74 8.85
N GLU A 7 19.88 33.98 7.66
CA GLU A 7 18.50 34.45 7.39
C GLU A 7 17.92 33.51 6.31
N GLN A 8 16.98 32.61 6.59
CA GLN A 8 15.52 32.74 6.81
C GLN A 8 14.65 32.94 5.55
N MET A 9 13.87 31.87 5.26
CA MET A 9 12.52 31.83 4.65
C MET A 9 12.48 32.07 3.12
N ILE A 10 11.72 31.34 2.30
CA ILE A 10 10.29 31.02 2.35
C ILE A 10 9.97 29.90 1.33
N ASP A 11 9.04 29.01 1.70
CA ASP A 11 8.27 28.17 0.78
C ASP A 11 7.51 29.02 -0.25
N GLU A 12 7.48 28.65 -1.53
CA GLU A 12 6.26 28.81 -2.33
C GLU A 12 6.24 28.02 -3.65
N ALA A 13 5.34 27.03 -3.66
CA ALA A 13 4.46 26.58 -4.74
C ALA A 13 4.82 26.94 -6.21
N TYR A 14 5.14 25.88 -6.98
CA TYR A 14 5.03 25.87 -8.44
C TYR A 14 3.56 26.00 -8.87
N ALA A 15 3.06 27.23 -9.01
CA ALA A 15 1.80 27.52 -9.68
C ALA A 15 2.07 27.84 -11.16
N ALA A 16 1.62 26.97 -12.06
CA ALA A 16 1.58 27.21 -13.50
C ALA A 16 0.67 28.41 -13.82
N ARG A 17 1.17 29.39 -14.58
CA ARG A 17 0.36 30.43 -15.22
C ARG A 17 0.33 30.19 -16.73
N PRO A 18 -0.85 30.16 -17.38
CA PRO A 18 -0.95 30.23 -18.82
C PRO A 18 -0.88 31.71 -19.22
N ARG A 19 -0.08 32.05 -20.24
CA ARG A 19 -0.19 33.33 -20.94
C ARG A 19 -0.47 33.05 -22.41
N ASP A 20 -1.66 33.49 -22.81
CA ASP A 20 -2.09 33.72 -24.18
C ASP A 20 -1.08 34.58 -24.96
N GLU A 21 -0.88 34.18 -26.22
CA GLU A 21 -0.23 34.98 -27.26
C GLU A 21 -1.12 36.15 -27.71
N PRO A 22 -0.53 37.16 -28.36
CA PRO A 22 -0.83 37.25 -29.80
C PRO A 22 0.41 37.40 -30.70
N ARG A 23 0.27 36.70 -31.82
CA ARG A 23 1.13 36.53 -33.00
C ARG A 23 1.43 37.85 -33.75
N VAL A 24 2.61 37.95 -34.40
CA VAL A 24 2.79 38.12 -35.88
C VAL A 24 4.29 38.19 -36.25
N ASP A 25 4.73 37.12 -36.93
CA ASP A 25 5.59 36.98 -38.12
C ASP A 25 6.88 37.80 -38.30
N THR A 26 8.03 37.10 -38.34
CA THR A 26 9.00 37.24 -39.45
C THR A 26 9.90 36.00 -39.59
N THR A 27 9.89 35.42 -40.79
CA THR A 27 11.00 34.70 -41.48
C THR A 27 11.68 33.48 -40.85
N THR A 28 11.35 32.31 -41.40
CA THR A 28 12.26 31.28 -41.95
C THR A 28 13.71 31.26 -41.42
N THR A 29 14.01 30.36 -40.48
CA THR A 29 15.03 29.30 -40.64
C THR A 29 14.86 28.28 -39.52
N ALA A 30 14.25 27.14 -39.86
CA ALA A 30 14.22 25.98 -38.98
C ALA A 30 15.52 25.20 -39.20
N THR A 31 16.47 25.34 -38.28
CA THR A 31 17.50 24.33 -38.00
C THR A 31 17.78 24.36 -36.50
N ASN A 32 17.04 23.53 -35.76
CA ASN A 32 17.38 23.18 -34.38
C ASN A 32 18.68 22.37 -34.39
N ASP A 33 19.79 23.08 -34.53
CA ASP A 33 21.17 22.61 -34.47
C ASP A 33 21.63 22.54 -33.00
N ALA A 34 20.89 21.76 -32.20
CA ALA A 34 21.19 21.57 -30.77
C ALA A 34 21.40 20.10 -30.41
N LEU A 35 21.27 19.19 -31.38
CA LEU A 35 21.43 17.75 -31.22
C LEU A 35 22.36 17.11 -32.28
N ASP A 36 23.00 17.92 -33.15
CA ASP A 36 23.91 17.43 -34.20
C ASP A 36 25.37 17.24 -33.70
N ASP A 37 25.67 17.60 -32.45
CA ASP A 37 27.03 17.54 -31.89
C ASP A 37 27.37 16.22 -31.15
N VAL A 38 26.47 15.22 -31.17
CA VAL A 38 26.67 13.97 -30.42
C VAL A 38 26.99 12.77 -31.32
N PHE A 39 26.70 12.82 -32.63
CA PHE A 39 26.78 11.64 -33.50
C PHE A 39 27.46 11.81 -34.87
N GLY A 40 28.18 12.90 -35.14
CA GLY A 40 28.65 13.23 -36.49
C GLY A 40 30.10 13.67 -36.64
N SER A 41 31.09 12.82 -36.34
CA SER A 41 32.47 13.02 -36.80
C SER A 41 33.23 11.69 -36.93
N GLY A 42 32.75 10.82 -37.82
CA GLY A 42 33.60 9.72 -38.29
C GLY A 42 34.78 10.28 -39.10
N PRO A 43 36.02 9.81 -38.91
CA PRO A 43 37.11 10.18 -39.80
C PRO A 43 36.83 9.63 -41.21
N SER A 44 36.98 10.48 -42.22
CA SER A 44 36.87 10.13 -43.63
C SER A 44 37.60 8.82 -43.95
N SER A 45 36.87 7.86 -44.52
CA SER A 45 37.36 6.54 -44.93
C SER A 45 38.59 6.62 -45.83
N PRO A 46 39.58 5.73 -45.64
CA PRO A 46 40.36 5.18 -46.74
C PRO A 46 39.81 3.79 -47.12
N THR A 47 39.72 3.57 -48.42
CA THR A 47 39.18 2.38 -49.08
C THR A 47 40.09 1.15 -48.91
N GLU A 48 39.44 -0.01 -48.79
CA GLU A 48 39.84 -1.39 -49.17
C GLU A 48 40.91 -2.14 -48.34
N GLN A 49 40.49 -3.18 -47.61
CA GLN A 49 40.71 -4.59 -47.96
C GLN A 49 40.07 -5.56 -46.94
N ARG A 50 39.42 -6.61 -47.45
CA ARG A 50 38.79 -7.71 -46.70
C ARG A 50 39.83 -8.54 -45.92
N HIS A 51 39.47 -9.06 -44.75
CA HIS A 51 39.71 -10.45 -44.33
C HIS A 51 38.94 -10.76 -43.03
N ASP A 52 38.42 -11.99 -42.98
CA ASP A 52 37.74 -12.66 -41.86
C ASP A 52 38.46 -12.50 -40.50
N ASP A 53 37.70 -12.35 -39.41
CA ASP A 53 37.69 -13.35 -38.34
C ASP A 53 36.70 -12.98 -37.22
N GLU A 54 35.86 -13.94 -36.86
CA GLU A 54 35.24 -14.01 -35.54
C GLU A 54 36.35 -14.09 -34.48
N SER A 55 36.57 -13.03 -33.72
CA SER A 55 37.02 -13.14 -32.33
C SER A 55 36.92 -11.80 -31.64
N GLY A 56 36.25 -11.80 -30.49
CA GLY A 56 36.09 -10.64 -29.62
C GLY A 56 37.41 -10.12 -29.08
N THR A 57 38.14 -9.34 -29.87
CA THR A 57 39.20 -8.48 -29.35
C THR A 57 38.53 -7.25 -28.73
N SER A 58 38.03 -7.41 -27.51
CA SER A 58 37.63 -6.31 -26.65
C SER A 58 38.82 -5.34 -26.56
N HIS A 59 38.78 -4.23 -27.29
CA HIS A 59 39.83 -3.23 -27.16
C HIS A 59 39.84 -2.74 -25.70
N PRO A 60 41.00 -2.41 -25.11
CA PRO A 60 41.08 -1.94 -23.72
C PRO A 60 40.15 -0.74 -23.41
N SER A 61 39.75 0.01 -24.42
CA SER A 61 38.75 1.09 -24.37
C SER A 61 37.31 0.59 -24.18
N ASP A 62 36.95 -0.55 -24.78
CA ASP A 62 35.61 -1.13 -24.69
C ASP A 62 35.31 -1.69 -23.30
N ILE A 63 36.35 -2.15 -22.59
CA ILE A 63 36.20 -2.63 -21.19
C ILE A 63 35.72 -1.49 -20.29
N ARG A 64 36.29 -0.28 -20.43
CA ARG A 64 35.86 0.88 -19.64
C ARG A 64 34.45 1.35 -20.01
N ARG A 65 34.13 1.33 -21.30
CA ARG A 65 32.79 1.68 -21.80
C ARG A 65 31.76 0.69 -21.25
N LEU A 66 32.00 -0.60 -21.40
CA LEU A 66 31.14 -1.67 -20.90
C LEU A 66 31.00 -1.63 -19.37
N GLN A 67 32.09 -1.37 -18.64
CA GLN A 67 32.04 -1.19 -17.19
C GLN A 67 31.14 -0.01 -16.80
N THR A 68 31.22 1.11 -17.52
CA THR A 68 30.39 2.29 -17.27
C THR A 68 28.93 1.99 -17.58
N GLU A 69 28.65 1.32 -18.69
CA GLU A 69 27.31 0.86 -19.08
C GLU A 69 26.71 -0.08 -18.03
N HIS A 70 27.46 -1.10 -17.60
CA HIS A 70 27.00 -2.07 -16.60
C HIS A 70 26.82 -1.43 -15.22
N THR A 71 27.72 -0.54 -14.81
CA THR A 71 27.60 0.19 -13.53
C THR A 71 26.37 1.09 -13.54
N THR A 72 26.13 1.80 -14.64
CA THR A 72 24.97 2.69 -14.78
C THR A 72 23.67 1.89 -14.85
N ALA A 73 23.64 0.82 -15.64
CA ALA A 73 22.49 -0.08 -15.73
C ALA A 73 22.18 -0.72 -14.37
N GLY A 74 23.20 -1.27 -13.69
CA GLY A 74 23.06 -1.90 -12.37
C GLY A 74 22.65 -0.92 -11.28
N TYR A 75 23.12 0.33 -11.30
CA TYR A 75 22.63 1.37 -10.38
C TYR A 75 21.15 1.68 -10.61
N ARG A 76 20.73 1.83 -11.88
CA ARG A 76 19.32 2.09 -12.23
C ARG A 76 18.42 0.92 -11.86
N GLU A 77 18.88 -0.30 -12.09
CA GLU A 77 18.18 -1.52 -11.71
C GLU A 77 18.07 -1.62 -10.18
N GLY A 78 19.17 -1.40 -9.45
CA GLY A 78 19.18 -1.44 -7.98
C GLY A 78 18.21 -0.44 -7.35
N ILE A 79 18.13 0.79 -7.87
CA ILE A 79 17.13 1.78 -7.40
C ILE A 79 15.71 1.33 -7.72
N THR A 80 15.47 0.77 -8.91
CA THR A 80 14.14 0.25 -9.30
C THR A 80 13.70 -0.89 -8.38
N VAL A 81 14.55 -1.90 -8.22
CA VAL A 81 14.28 -3.07 -7.36
C VAL A 81 14.08 -2.66 -5.90
N SER A 82 14.88 -1.72 -5.38
CA SER A 82 14.74 -1.25 -4.00
C SER A 82 13.39 -0.56 -3.77
N LYS A 83 12.96 0.30 -4.71
CA LYS A 83 11.66 0.97 -4.63
C LYS A 83 10.51 -0.01 -4.69
N GLU A 84 10.55 -0.95 -5.63
CA GLU A 84 9.52 -1.97 -5.78
C GLU A 84 9.42 -2.85 -4.53
N THR A 85 10.56 -3.31 -4.01
CA THR A 85 10.60 -4.16 -2.80
C THR A 85 10.01 -3.44 -1.58
N SER A 86 10.37 -2.17 -1.37
CA SER A 86 9.83 -1.38 -0.25
C SER A 86 8.32 -1.14 -0.37
N LEU A 87 7.81 -0.92 -1.59
CA LEU A 87 6.39 -0.69 -1.85
C LEU A 87 5.57 -1.96 -1.60
N GLN A 88 6.03 -3.10 -2.09
CA GLN A 88 5.31 -4.38 -1.94
C GLN A 88 5.24 -4.82 -0.48
N ALA A 89 6.36 -4.70 0.27
CA ALA A 89 6.38 -5.04 1.68
C ALA A 89 5.34 -4.21 2.47
N GLY A 90 5.29 -2.89 2.25
CA GLY A 90 4.29 -2.03 2.89
C GLY A 90 2.84 -2.35 2.46
N PHE A 91 2.63 -2.70 1.19
CA PHE A 91 1.32 -3.13 0.71
C PHE A 91 0.86 -4.45 1.35
N ASP A 92 1.73 -5.45 1.43
CA ASP A 92 1.40 -6.76 2.01
C ASP A 92 1.06 -6.66 3.50
N GLU A 93 1.81 -5.83 4.25
CA GLU A 93 1.54 -5.52 5.65
C GLU A 93 0.20 -4.80 5.81
N GLY A 94 -0.04 -3.73 5.04
CA GLY A 94 -1.29 -2.97 5.07
C GLY A 94 -2.50 -3.80 4.64
N PHE A 95 -2.34 -4.65 3.62
CA PHE A 95 -3.39 -5.52 3.12
C PHE A 95 -3.78 -6.59 4.14
N SER A 96 -2.80 -7.26 4.75
CA SER A 96 -3.07 -8.30 5.75
C SER A 96 -3.72 -7.72 7.02
N LEU A 97 -3.30 -6.54 7.47
CA LEU A 97 -3.93 -5.81 8.57
C LEU A 97 -5.35 -5.34 8.22
N GLY A 98 -5.53 -4.77 7.02
CA GLY A 98 -6.85 -4.36 6.53
C GLY A 98 -7.81 -5.55 6.42
N ALA A 99 -7.30 -6.71 5.98
CA ALA A 99 -8.06 -7.94 5.89
C ALA A 99 -8.47 -8.47 7.28
N SER A 100 -7.59 -8.43 8.29
CA SER A 100 -7.96 -8.87 9.64
C SER A 100 -9.09 -8.01 10.23
N ILE A 101 -9.02 -6.69 10.06
CA ILE A 101 -10.07 -5.75 10.48
C ILE A 101 -11.35 -5.98 9.67
N GLY A 102 -11.23 -6.13 8.35
CA GLY A 102 -12.36 -6.34 7.45
C GLY A 102 -13.13 -7.63 7.76
N VAL A 103 -12.42 -8.71 8.08
CA VAL A 103 -13.03 -9.97 8.52
C VAL A 103 -13.82 -9.76 9.81
N ARG A 104 -13.25 -9.07 10.81
CA ARG A 104 -13.97 -8.79 12.08
C ARG A 104 -15.21 -7.93 11.86
N ALA A 105 -15.09 -6.83 11.11
CA ALA A 105 -16.21 -5.96 10.80
C ALA A 105 -17.31 -6.70 10.01
N GLY A 106 -16.91 -7.51 9.02
CA GLY A 106 -17.83 -8.31 8.22
C GLY A 106 -18.57 -9.38 9.04
N GLN A 107 -17.89 -10.05 9.96
CA GLN A 107 -18.51 -11.02 10.88
C GLN A 107 -19.58 -10.35 11.76
N ILE A 108 -19.27 -9.18 12.33
CA ILE A 108 -20.20 -8.42 13.17
C ILE A 108 -21.43 -8.00 12.35
N LEU A 109 -21.23 -7.40 11.18
CA LEU A 109 -22.31 -6.96 10.31
C LEU A 109 -23.17 -8.13 9.85
N GLY A 110 -22.56 -9.22 9.37
CA GLY A 110 -23.27 -10.40 8.90
C GLY A 110 -24.12 -11.04 9.99
N LEU A 111 -23.62 -11.09 11.23
CA LEU A 111 -24.39 -11.63 12.35
C LEU A 111 -25.56 -10.70 12.72
N LEU A 112 -25.34 -9.39 12.83
CA LEU A 112 -26.40 -8.43 13.11
C LEU A 112 -27.48 -8.42 12.02
N GLU A 113 -27.08 -8.45 10.75
CA GLU A 113 -28.00 -8.57 9.61
C GLU A 113 -28.78 -9.88 9.65
N GLY A 114 -28.13 -11.01 9.96
CA GLY A 114 -28.79 -12.30 10.13
C GLY A 114 -29.83 -12.29 11.25
N ILE A 115 -29.53 -11.65 12.37
CA ILE A 115 -30.48 -11.45 13.48
C ILE A 115 -31.65 -10.59 13.01
N ALA A 116 -31.36 -9.42 12.42
CA ALA A 116 -32.38 -8.48 11.92
C ALA A 116 -33.34 -9.17 10.93
N GLU A 117 -32.81 -9.99 10.03
CA GLU A 117 -33.58 -10.77 9.06
C GLU A 117 -34.49 -11.80 9.75
N ALA A 118 -33.96 -12.55 10.71
CA ALA A 118 -34.70 -13.56 11.45
C ALA A 118 -35.85 -12.97 12.28
N VAL A 119 -35.64 -11.76 12.84
CA VAL A 119 -36.63 -11.11 13.72
C VAL A 119 -37.60 -10.18 13.00
N ARG A 120 -37.38 -9.90 11.71
CA ARG A 120 -38.23 -8.99 10.91
C ARG A 120 -39.71 -9.38 10.89
N GLY A 121 -40.02 -10.68 11.06
CA GLY A 121 -41.40 -11.18 11.15
C GLY A 121 -42.06 -11.00 12.52
N LEU A 122 -41.28 -10.71 13.57
CA LEU A 122 -41.78 -10.42 14.91
C LEU A 122 -41.98 -8.90 15.04
N ASN A 123 -43.23 -8.46 15.19
CA ASN A 123 -43.59 -7.05 15.42
C ASN A 123 -43.34 -6.65 16.89
N ASP A 124 -42.13 -6.88 17.38
CA ASP A 124 -41.73 -6.53 18.73
C ASP A 124 -40.81 -5.30 18.74
N ALA A 125 -40.76 -4.59 19.86
CA ALA A 125 -39.88 -3.43 20.04
C ALA A 125 -38.40 -3.80 19.87
N ASP A 126 -38.04 -5.01 20.32
CA ASP A 126 -36.67 -5.54 20.21
C ASP A 126 -36.27 -5.82 18.75
N SER A 127 -37.21 -6.24 17.90
CA SER A 127 -36.97 -6.44 16.46
C SER A 127 -36.63 -5.12 15.75
N SER A 128 -37.42 -4.07 16.01
CA SER A 128 -37.17 -2.74 15.45
C SER A 128 -35.82 -2.17 15.90
N LYS A 129 -35.44 -2.40 17.16
CA LYS A 129 -34.15 -1.97 17.71
C LYS A 129 -32.96 -2.63 17.00
N VAL A 130 -33.02 -3.93 16.71
CA VAL A 130 -31.93 -4.63 15.99
C VAL A 130 -31.75 -4.07 14.57
N VAL A 131 -32.84 -3.76 13.88
CA VAL A 131 -32.79 -3.16 12.54
C VAL A 131 -32.11 -1.78 12.56
N GLU A 132 -32.40 -0.95 13.57
CA GLU A 132 -31.72 0.34 13.75
C GLU A 132 -30.23 0.18 14.09
N LEU A 133 -29.91 -0.74 15.01
CA LEU A 133 -28.52 -1.05 15.36
C LEU A 133 -27.72 -1.54 14.15
N THR A 134 -28.33 -2.34 13.28
CA THR A 134 -27.68 -2.84 12.06
C THR A 134 -27.35 -1.69 11.10
N LYS A 135 -28.24 -0.71 10.95
CA LYS A 135 -27.96 0.49 10.14
C LYS A 135 -26.81 1.30 10.71
N GLN A 136 -26.83 1.54 12.02
CA GLN A 136 -25.75 2.26 12.71
C GLN A 136 -24.41 1.52 12.59
N ALA A 137 -24.41 0.19 12.73
CA ALA A 137 -23.23 -0.64 12.57
C ALA A 137 -22.67 -0.52 11.16
N ARG A 138 -23.52 -0.52 10.13
CA ARG A 138 -23.10 -0.38 8.73
C ARG A 138 -22.44 0.97 8.45
N ASP A 139 -22.95 2.03 9.04
CA ASP A 139 -22.39 3.37 8.86
C ASP A 139 -21.06 3.53 9.62
N GLU A 140 -21.01 3.09 10.89
CA GLU A 140 -19.81 3.19 11.72
C GLU A 140 -18.69 2.22 11.32
N LEU A 141 -19.01 0.97 10.96
CA LEU A 141 -18.04 -0.04 10.52
C LEU A 141 -17.74 0.04 9.01
N SER A 142 -18.15 1.12 8.36
CA SER A 142 -17.74 1.39 6.98
C SER A 142 -16.24 1.62 6.91
N ILE A 143 -15.65 1.44 5.72
CA ILE A 143 -14.21 1.70 5.49
C ILE A 143 -13.85 3.14 5.92
N GLN A 144 -14.75 4.08 5.70
CA GLN A 144 -14.57 5.48 6.09
C GLN A 144 -14.58 5.69 7.61
N GLY A 145 -15.30 4.87 8.38
CA GLY A 145 -15.34 4.93 9.83
C GLY A 145 -14.23 4.12 10.53
N LEU A 146 -13.78 3.02 9.91
CA LEU A 146 -12.70 2.18 10.45
C LEU A 146 -11.31 2.75 10.20
N PHE A 147 -11.09 3.37 9.03
CA PHE A 147 -9.78 3.90 8.63
C PHE A 147 -9.72 5.42 8.74
N THR A 148 -10.13 5.94 9.89
CA THR A 148 -10.07 7.38 10.16
C THR A 148 -8.72 7.80 10.74
N PRO A 149 -8.31 9.07 10.53
CA PRO A 149 -7.07 9.59 11.11
C PRO A 149 -7.10 9.66 12.64
N GLU A 150 -8.24 9.45 13.31
CA GLU A 150 -8.26 9.32 14.77
C GLU A 150 -7.63 8.01 15.25
N TYR A 151 -7.80 6.91 14.50
CA TYR A 151 -7.27 5.60 14.88
C TYR A 151 -5.93 5.27 14.21
N TRP A 152 -5.65 5.91 13.08
CA TRP A 152 -4.47 5.65 12.25
C TRP A 152 -3.58 6.90 12.12
N ALA A 153 -2.27 6.69 12.11
CA ALA A 153 -1.27 7.70 11.77
C ALA A 153 -1.01 7.72 10.26
N GLU A 154 -0.40 8.80 9.76
CA GLU A 154 -0.01 8.93 8.34
C GLU A 154 1.00 7.84 7.92
N ASP A 155 1.77 7.33 8.88
CA ASP A 155 2.74 6.25 8.68
C ASP A 155 2.12 4.84 8.61
N GLY A 156 0.79 4.71 8.72
CA GLY A 156 0.07 3.42 8.69
C GLY A 156 0.00 2.71 10.05
N ASN A 157 0.57 3.28 11.11
CA ASN A 157 0.50 2.74 12.46
C ASN A 157 -0.82 3.07 13.16
N TRP A 158 -1.28 2.17 14.04
CA TRP A 158 -2.42 2.41 14.91
C TRP A 158 -2.05 3.28 16.14
N LYS A 159 -3.00 4.11 16.58
CA LYS A 159 -2.85 5.03 17.72
C LYS A 159 -3.38 4.49 19.05
N TYR A 160 -4.05 3.35 19.03
CA TYR A 160 -4.71 2.74 20.21
C TYR A 160 -3.85 1.65 20.85
N GLU A 161 -4.10 1.36 22.13
CA GLU A 161 -3.36 0.32 22.86
C GLU A 161 -3.84 -1.08 22.47
N VAL A 162 -2.91 -1.89 21.95
CA VAL A 162 -3.13 -3.30 21.64
C VAL A 162 -2.37 -4.14 22.65
N LYS A 163 -3.08 -5.00 23.39
CA LYS A 163 -2.46 -5.98 24.28
C LYS A 163 -2.30 -7.28 23.50
N PRO A 164 -1.11 -7.89 23.48
CA PRO A 164 -0.96 -9.20 22.85
C PRO A 164 -1.84 -10.22 23.56
N ALA A 165 -2.37 -11.19 22.81
CA ALA A 165 -3.08 -12.31 23.38
C ALA A 165 -2.21 -13.02 24.43
N ALA A 166 -2.83 -13.43 25.54
CA ALA A 166 -2.17 -13.92 26.75
C ALA A 166 -1.11 -15.02 26.48
N GLY A 167 0.16 -14.63 26.44
CA GLY A 167 1.31 -15.53 26.28
C GLY A 167 2.16 -15.34 25.02
N ALA A 168 1.76 -14.47 24.08
CA ALA A 168 2.57 -14.15 22.90
C ALA A 168 3.56 -13.00 23.19
N GLU A 169 4.80 -13.12 22.71
CA GLU A 169 5.81 -12.06 22.79
C GLU A 169 5.52 -10.91 21.81
N ASP A 170 4.90 -11.23 20.66
CA ASP A 170 4.58 -10.28 19.60
C ASP A 170 3.06 -10.09 19.45
N VAL A 171 2.65 -8.85 19.17
CA VAL A 171 1.27 -8.51 18.81
C VAL A 171 0.98 -9.07 17.41
N VAL A 172 -0.15 -9.74 17.22
CA VAL A 172 -0.59 -10.22 15.89
C VAL A 172 -1.60 -9.24 15.29
N PHE A 173 -1.70 -9.14 13.96
CA PHE A 173 -2.72 -8.29 13.32
C PHE A 173 -4.18 -8.64 13.69
N SER A 174 -4.45 -9.86 14.16
CA SER A 174 -5.75 -10.21 14.74
C SER A 174 -5.99 -9.44 16.05
N ASP A 175 -4.98 -9.34 16.91
CA ASP A 175 -5.08 -8.62 18.18
C ASP A 175 -5.32 -7.12 17.94
N VAL A 176 -4.67 -6.57 16.90
CA VAL A 176 -4.88 -5.17 16.47
C VAL A 176 -6.32 -4.96 16.03
N ALA A 177 -6.87 -5.87 15.21
CA ALA A 177 -8.26 -5.79 14.78
C ALA A 177 -9.25 -5.89 15.96
N ASP A 178 -8.99 -6.77 16.92
CA ASP A 178 -9.82 -6.95 18.11
C ASP A 178 -9.74 -5.77 19.09
N ALA A 179 -8.59 -5.09 19.12
CA ALA A 179 -8.38 -3.89 19.92
C ALA A 179 -8.98 -2.62 19.29
N HIS A 180 -9.36 -2.64 18.01
CA HIS A 180 -9.90 -1.47 17.33
C HIS A 180 -11.16 -0.94 18.07
N PRO A 181 -11.24 0.36 18.43
CA PRO A 181 -12.30 0.88 19.30
C PRO A 181 -13.72 0.64 18.80
N LEU A 182 -13.96 0.86 17.50
CA LEU A 182 -15.27 0.58 16.88
C LEU A 182 -15.60 -0.91 16.86
N VAL A 183 -14.66 -1.76 16.41
CA VAL A 183 -14.85 -3.22 16.41
C VAL A 183 -15.18 -3.70 17.81
N LYS A 184 -14.42 -3.30 18.83
CA LYS A 184 -14.67 -3.67 20.22
C LYS A 184 -16.04 -3.22 20.74
N LYS A 185 -16.46 -1.98 20.43
CA LYS A 185 -17.80 -1.47 20.76
C LYS A 185 -18.87 -2.36 20.15
N TRP A 186 -18.77 -2.64 18.86
CA TRP A 186 -19.79 -3.39 18.13
C TRP A 186 -19.76 -4.88 18.43
N THR A 187 -18.61 -5.47 18.74
CA THR A 187 -18.50 -6.85 19.28
C THR A 187 -19.31 -6.99 20.55
N LYS A 188 -19.22 -6.02 21.48
CA LYS A 188 -20.01 -6.06 22.71
C LYS A 188 -21.51 -5.99 22.43
N ILE A 189 -21.95 -5.08 21.55
CA ILE A 189 -23.37 -4.94 21.18
C ILE A 189 -23.87 -6.23 20.51
N MET A 190 -23.05 -6.80 19.62
CA MET A 190 -23.34 -8.06 18.95
C MET A 190 -23.50 -9.21 19.96
N GLU A 191 -22.57 -9.36 20.91
CA GLU A 191 -22.66 -10.38 21.97
C GLU A 191 -23.92 -10.23 22.82
N GLU A 192 -24.31 -9.00 23.15
CA GLU A 192 -25.57 -8.72 23.85
C GLU A 192 -26.78 -9.19 23.03
N GLN A 193 -26.82 -8.93 21.71
CA GLN A 193 -27.89 -9.40 20.85
C GLN A 193 -27.90 -10.93 20.73
N VAL A 194 -26.74 -11.56 20.54
CA VAL A 194 -26.59 -13.02 20.48
C VAL A 194 -27.13 -13.66 21.77
N ALA A 195 -26.86 -13.07 22.93
CA ALA A 195 -27.36 -13.56 24.22
C ALA A 195 -28.89 -13.40 24.35
N ILE A 196 -29.45 -12.26 23.92
CA ILE A 196 -30.90 -12.02 23.96
C ILE A 196 -31.64 -13.06 23.10
N TRP A 197 -31.16 -13.29 21.88
CA TRP A 197 -31.77 -14.20 20.92
C TRP A 197 -31.33 -15.67 21.09
N LYS A 198 -30.46 -15.95 22.07
CA LYS A 198 -29.91 -17.29 22.38
C LYS A 198 -29.35 -18.00 21.16
N ILE A 199 -28.60 -17.26 20.33
CA ILE A 199 -28.03 -17.79 19.10
C ILE A 199 -26.82 -18.64 19.45
N ASP A 200 -26.82 -19.88 18.99
CA ASP A 200 -25.67 -20.76 19.13
C ASP A 200 -24.65 -20.42 18.04
N ARG A 201 -23.55 -19.83 18.48
CA ARG A 201 -22.48 -19.38 17.60
C ARG A 201 -21.59 -20.53 17.11
N SER A 202 -21.60 -21.67 17.81
CA SER A 202 -20.80 -22.85 17.43
C SER A 202 -21.20 -23.41 16.07
N ILE A 203 -22.48 -23.25 15.69
CA ILE A 203 -23.01 -23.67 14.39
C ILE A 203 -22.34 -22.92 13.23
N LEU A 204 -21.87 -21.69 13.47
CA LEU A 204 -21.24 -20.86 12.45
C LEU A 204 -19.74 -21.14 12.30
N ASP A 205 -19.11 -21.73 13.32
CA ASP A 205 -17.68 -22.03 13.35
C ASP A 205 -17.35 -23.42 12.77
N ASP A 206 -18.36 -24.26 12.48
CA ASP A 206 -18.16 -25.53 11.77
C ASP A 206 -17.69 -25.24 10.33
N GLU A 207 -16.42 -25.61 10.06
CA GLU A 207 -15.64 -25.53 8.81
C GLU A 207 -16.33 -26.12 7.56
N THR A 208 -17.51 -25.64 7.20
CA THR A 208 -18.25 -26.05 5.99
C THR A 208 -17.92 -25.17 4.79
N GLY A 209 -17.13 -24.12 4.98
CA GLY A 209 -16.37 -23.52 3.90
C GLY A 209 -15.20 -24.44 3.57
N VAL A 210 -15.33 -25.27 2.54
CA VAL A 210 -14.15 -25.81 1.84
C VAL A 210 -13.28 -24.61 1.53
N ARG A 211 -12.23 -24.39 2.34
CA ARG A 211 -11.15 -23.50 1.97
C ARG A 211 -10.69 -24.06 0.63
N LEU A 212 -10.95 -23.33 -0.45
CA LEU A 212 -10.35 -23.65 -1.73
C LEU A 212 -8.86 -23.58 -1.47
N GLU A 213 -8.27 -24.75 -1.17
CA GLU A 213 -6.85 -25.01 -1.22
C GLU A 213 -6.45 -24.59 -2.62
N ARG A 214 -6.05 -23.32 -2.75
CA ARG A 214 -5.42 -22.83 -3.96
C ARG A 214 -4.06 -23.50 -3.92
N ASP A 215 -3.88 -24.53 -4.75
CA ASP A 215 -2.63 -25.24 -4.99
C ASP A 215 -1.55 -24.28 -5.51
N GLU A 216 -1.05 -23.40 -4.66
CA GLU A 216 0.11 -22.53 -4.84
C GLU A 216 0.60 -22.23 -3.42
N PRO A 217 1.76 -22.76 -2.99
CA PRO A 217 2.28 -22.48 -1.66
C PRO A 217 2.75 -21.02 -1.65
N LEU A 218 1.85 -20.10 -1.29
CA LEU A 218 2.27 -18.84 -0.70
C LEU A 218 3.11 -19.24 0.52
N GLY A 219 4.42 -18.98 0.42
CA GLY A 219 5.40 -19.39 1.42
C GLY A 219 4.84 -19.14 2.82
N SER A 220 4.96 -20.15 3.67
CA SER A 220 4.54 -20.15 5.08
C SER A 220 5.13 -18.93 5.80
N GLY A 221 4.47 -17.79 5.67
CA GLY A 221 4.70 -16.62 6.48
C GLY A 221 4.13 -16.91 7.85
N ALA A 222 4.99 -16.94 8.87
CA ALA A 222 4.58 -16.90 10.26
C ALA A 222 3.46 -15.87 10.44
N ALA A 223 2.53 -16.12 11.38
CA ALA A 223 1.45 -15.20 11.71
C ALA A 223 1.99 -13.77 11.69
N PRO A 224 1.41 -12.86 10.88
CA PRO A 224 2.04 -11.58 10.61
C PRO A 224 2.09 -10.79 11.92
N THR A 225 3.30 -10.72 12.47
CA THR A 225 3.61 -10.07 13.73
C THR A 225 3.74 -8.58 13.49
N ALA A 226 2.99 -7.79 14.25
CA ALA A 226 3.15 -6.36 14.35
C ALA A 226 4.48 -6.03 15.06
N LYS A 227 5.57 -5.92 14.29
CA LYS A 227 6.80 -5.31 14.79
C LYS A 227 6.58 -3.80 14.79
N LYS A 228 6.50 -3.21 15.97
CA LYS A 228 6.53 -1.75 16.16
C LYS A 228 7.72 -1.19 15.36
N PRO A 229 7.57 -0.18 14.49
CA PRO A 229 8.67 0.27 13.68
C PRO A 229 9.78 0.84 14.56
N LEU A 230 11.02 0.50 14.18
CA LEU A 230 12.25 1.05 14.74
C LEU A 230 12.21 2.58 14.71
N ASP A 231 12.55 3.20 15.85
CA ASP A 231 13.04 4.58 15.89
C ASP A 231 14.25 4.68 14.95
N TRP A 232 14.14 5.52 13.91
CA TRP A 232 15.24 5.98 13.08
C TRP A 232 15.67 7.37 13.51
#